data_AF-A0A7C6WP51-F1
#
_entry.id   AF-A0A7C6WP51-F1
#
_cell.length_a   1.000
_cell.length_b   1.000
_cell.length_c   1.000
_cell.angle_alpha   90.00
_cell.angle_beta   90.00
_cell.angle_gamma   90.00
#
_symmetry.space_group_name_H-M   'P 1'
#
loop_
_entity.id
_entity.type
_entity.pdbx_description
1 polymer ?
#
loop_
_entity_poly.entity_id
_entity_poly.type
_entity_poly.pdbx_seq_one_letter_code
_entity_poly.pdbx_strand_id
1 'polypeptide(L)'
;MSIKPVDYQILIPKTSEISKIQNDNQHKNAAAQQQQNISNQHKAEDSVNLVHSQESPQKAAIREKEKEKKKKNSDKRSTGRKYKHKKDSENSTSTIDIRL
;
A
#
# COMPACT_ATOMS: atom_id res chain seq x y z
N MET A 1 25.24 -81.11 -0.24
CA MET A 1 25.22 -79.90 -1.10
C MET A 1 25.73 -78.74 -0.28
N SER A 2 26.80 -78.08 -0.72
CA SER A 2 27.35 -76.87 -0.09
C SER A 2 26.60 -75.65 -0.63
N ILE A 3 25.99 -74.87 0.28
CA ILE A 3 25.36 -73.59 -0.07
C ILE A 3 26.47 -72.59 -0.39
N LYS A 4 26.48 -72.08 -1.63
CA LYS A 4 27.33 -70.96 -2.01
C LYS A 4 26.77 -69.69 -1.36
N PRO A 5 27.58 -68.83 -0.72
CA PRO A 5 27.10 -67.59 -0.17
C PRO A 5 26.57 -66.72 -1.32
N VAL A 6 25.33 -66.27 -1.18
CA VAL A 6 24.70 -65.30 -2.10
C VAL A 6 24.90 -63.93 -1.45
N ASP A 7 25.63 -63.06 -2.14
CA ASP A 7 25.81 -61.67 -1.69
C ASP A 7 24.49 -60.92 -1.84
N TYR A 8 23.87 -60.56 -0.72
CA TYR A 8 22.69 -59.71 -0.70
C TYR A 8 23.12 -58.24 -0.84
N GLN A 9 22.87 -57.65 -2.01
CA GLN A 9 22.95 -56.19 -2.16
C GLN A 9 21.69 -55.57 -1.55
N ILE A 10 21.83 -55.00 -0.35
CA ILE A 10 20.75 -54.26 0.29
C ILE A 10 20.68 -52.88 -0.37
N LEU A 11 19.59 -52.63 -1.11
CA LEU A 11 19.34 -51.34 -1.72
C LEU A 11 18.81 -50.40 -0.63
N ILE A 12 19.67 -49.51 -0.12
CA ILE A 12 19.26 -48.50 0.87
C ILE A 12 18.24 -47.56 0.19
N PRO A 13 17.04 -47.36 0.76
CA PRO A 13 16.05 -46.47 0.17
C PRO A 13 16.60 -45.04 0.11
N LYS A 14 16.63 -44.43 -1.08
CA LYS A 14 17.04 -43.02 -1.29
C LYS A 14 16.08 -42.00 -0.66
N THR A 15 15.16 -42.43 0.20
CA THR A 15 14.11 -41.60 0.80
C THR A 15 14.69 -40.48 1.65
N SER A 16 15.82 -40.71 2.33
CA SER A 16 16.54 -39.66 3.08
C SER A 16 17.06 -38.54 2.18
N GLU A 17 17.67 -38.91 1.04
CA GLU A 17 18.20 -37.94 0.08
C GLU A 17 17.07 -37.17 -0.61
N ILE A 18 15.99 -37.86 -0.99
CA ILE A 18 14.80 -37.25 -1.61
C ILE A 18 14.12 -36.28 -0.62
N SER A 19 13.99 -36.68 0.65
CA SER A 19 13.42 -35.83 1.69
C SER A 19 14.26 -34.56 1.92
N LYS A 20 15.59 -34.69 1.90
CA LYS A 20 16.48 -33.53 2.03
C LYS A 20 16.33 -32.58 0.85
N ILE A 21 16.33 -33.10 -0.38
CA ILE A 21 16.12 -32.28 -1.59
C ILE A 21 14.78 -31.56 -1.56
N GLN A 22 13.72 -32.25 -1.16
CA GLN A 22 12.39 -31.64 -1.03
C GLN A 22 12.38 -30.52 0.01
N ASN A 23 13.02 -30.74 1.16
CA ASN A 23 13.10 -29.74 2.22
C ASN A 23 13.90 -28.50 1.78
N ASP A 24 15.07 -28.71 1.16
CA ASP A 24 15.91 -27.62 0.64
C ASP A 24 15.16 -26.78 -0.41
N ASN A 25 14.37 -27.43 -1.27
CA ASN A 25 13.55 -26.73 -2.27
C ASN A 25 12.40 -25.93 -1.63
N GLN A 26 11.74 -26.47 -0.62
CA GLN A 26 10.68 -25.76 0.11
C GLN A 26 11.24 -24.53 0.83
N HIS A 27 12.37 -24.66 1.52
CA HIS A 27 13.00 -23.55 2.23
C HIS A 27 13.47 -22.43 1.29
N LYS A 28 14.06 -22.77 0.13
CA LYS A 28 14.46 -21.77 -0.87
C LYS A 28 13.26 -20.97 -1.39
N ASN A 29 12.16 -21.65 -1.68
CA ASN A 29 10.93 -20.99 -2.13
C ASN A 29 10.34 -20.08 -1.05
N ALA A 30 10.32 -20.53 0.21
CA ALA A 30 9.83 -19.73 1.32
C ALA A 30 10.67 -18.46 1.53
N ALA A 31 12.00 -18.56 1.46
CA ALA A 31 12.89 -17.40 1.57
C ALA A 31 12.68 -16.38 0.44
N ALA A 32 12.56 -16.86 -0.80
CA ALA A 32 12.29 -16.00 -1.96
C ALA A 32 10.93 -15.27 -1.84
N GLN A 33 9.89 -15.99 -1.40
CA GLN A 33 8.57 -15.40 -1.15
C GLN A 33 8.62 -14.35 -0.03
N GLN A 34 9.32 -14.63 1.06
CA GLN A 34 9.50 -13.68 2.16
C GLN A 34 10.19 -12.39 1.67
N GLN A 35 11.25 -12.51 0.87
CA GLN A 35 11.95 -11.36 0.30
C GLN A 35 11.04 -10.54 -0.63
N GLN A 36 10.26 -11.21 -1.47
CA GLN A 36 9.30 -10.55 -2.37
C GLN A 36 8.22 -9.80 -1.57
N ASN A 37 7.70 -10.40 -0.50
CA ASN A 37 6.70 -9.77 0.36
C ASN A 37 7.24 -8.51 1.04
N ILE A 38 8.47 -8.57 1.57
CA ILE A 38 9.14 -7.40 2.18
C ILE A 38 9.32 -6.28 1.14
N SER A 39 9.77 -6.61 -0.07
CA SER A 39 9.93 -5.61 -1.13
C SER A 39 8.59 -4.97 -1.52
N ASN A 40 7.53 -5.77 -1.62
CA ASN A 40 6.19 -5.27 -1.94
C ASN A 40 5.63 -4.39 -0.81
N GLN A 41 5.86 -4.77 0.45
CA GLN A 41 5.45 -3.98 1.60
C GLN A 41 6.14 -2.60 1.58
N HIS A 42 7.46 -2.55 1.39
CA HIS A 42 8.17 -1.27 1.31
C HIS A 42 7.69 -0.39 0.15
N LYS A 43 7.45 -0.98 -1.03
CA LYS A 43 6.87 -0.23 -2.16
C LYS A 43 5.49 0.33 -1.85
N ALA A 44 4.66 -0.44 -1.14
CA ALA A 44 3.35 0.02 -0.71
C ALA A 44 3.47 1.18 0.30
N GLU A 45 4.33 1.04 1.31
CA GLU A 45 4.63 2.09 2.30
C GLU A 45 5.13 3.37 1.63
N ASP A 46 6.10 3.27 0.71
CA ASP A 46 6.63 4.39 -0.05
C ASP A 46 5.56 5.07 -0.89
N SER A 47 4.67 4.29 -1.54
CA SER A 47 3.58 4.84 -2.34
C SER A 47 2.56 5.62 -1.49
N VAL A 48 2.20 5.10 -0.31
CA VAL A 48 1.28 5.76 0.62
C VAL A 48 1.92 7.03 1.19
N ASN A 49 3.19 6.96 1.56
CA ASN A 49 3.96 8.10 2.04
C ASN A 49 4.07 9.19 0.97
N LEU A 50 4.33 8.81 -0.29
CA LEU A 50 4.39 9.75 -1.42
C LEU A 50 3.03 10.43 -1.67
N VAL A 51 1.92 9.70 -1.64
CA VAL A 51 0.57 10.30 -1.77
C VAL A 51 0.27 11.23 -0.59
N HIS A 52 0.56 10.82 0.64
CA HIS A 52 0.31 11.64 1.84
C HIS A 52 1.17 12.91 1.88
N SER A 53 2.43 12.79 1.48
CA SER A 53 3.36 13.92 1.36
C SER A 53 3.03 14.85 0.19
N GLN A 54 2.24 14.42 -0.81
CA GLN A 54 1.70 15.33 -1.83
C GLN A 54 0.43 16.03 -1.35
N GLU A 55 -0.45 15.34 -0.62
CA GLU A 55 -1.67 15.94 -0.09
C GLU A 55 -1.40 17.07 0.91
N SER A 56 -0.37 16.93 1.76
CA SER A 56 -0.10 17.92 2.82
C SER A 56 0.38 19.29 2.29
N PRO A 57 1.35 19.40 1.36
CA PRO A 57 1.72 20.66 0.71
C PRO A 57 0.62 21.21 -0.18
N GLN A 58 -0.13 20.36 -0.89
CA GLN A 58 -1.25 20.81 -1.72
C GLN A 58 -2.36 21.44 -0.86
N LYS A 59 -2.72 20.81 0.28
CA LYS A 59 -3.66 21.37 1.25
C LYS A 59 -3.17 22.71 1.82
N ALA A 60 -1.87 22.84 2.11
CA ALA A 60 -1.27 24.09 2.57
C ALA A 60 -1.36 25.20 1.51
N ALA A 61 -0.99 24.90 0.26
CA ALA A 61 -1.05 25.84 -0.86
C ALA A 61 -2.49 26.27 -1.20
N ILE A 62 -3.46 25.36 -1.13
CA ILE A 62 -4.88 25.68 -1.32
C ILE A 62 -5.37 26.62 -0.20
N ARG A 63 -5.02 26.31 1.06
CA ARG A 63 -5.42 27.14 2.22
C ARG A 63 -4.83 28.55 2.17
N GLU A 64 -3.62 28.70 1.66
CA GLU A 64 -2.99 30.01 1.44
C GLU A 64 -3.70 30.80 0.33
N LYS A 65 -3.95 30.17 -0.84
CA LYS A 65 -4.71 30.79 -1.95
C LYS A 65 -6.13 31.19 -1.52
N GLU A 66 -6.80 30.39 -0.69
CA GLU A 66 -8.11 30.75 -0.15
C GLU A 66 -8.07 31.93 0.81
N LYS A 67 -7.06 32.00 1.69
CA LYS A 67 -6.85 33.15 2.59
C LYS A 67 -6.56 34.43 1.81
N GLU A 68 -5.77 34.35 0.74
CA GLU A 68 -5.46 35.49 -0.10
C GLU A 68 -6.70 35.99 -0.87
N LYS A 69 -7.50 35.06 -1.44
CA LYS A 69 -8.79 35.39 -2.06
C LYS A 69 -9.78 36.03 -1.07
N LYS A 70 -9.82 35.57 0.19
CA LYS A 70 -10.67 36.17 1.23
C LYS A 70 -10.22 37.58 1.60
N LYS A 71 -8.90 37.84 1.75
CA LYS A 71 -8.38 39.20 2.01
C LYS A 71 -8.66 40.16 0.85
N LYS A 72 -8.43 39.73 -0.40
CA LYS A 72 -8.68 40.57 -1.58
C LYS A 72 -10.16 40.95 -1.76
N ASN A 73 -11.08 40.08 -1.32
CA ASN A 73 -12.51 40.34 -1.34
C ASN A 73 -13.02 41.16 -0.12
N SER A 74 -12.33 41.14 1.03
CA SER A 74 -12.69 42.00 2.16
C SER A 74 -12.31 43.46 1.92
N ASP A 75 -11.17 43.72 1.27
CA ASP A 75 -10.74 45.10 0.97
C ASP A 75 -11.60 45.78 -0.10
N LYS A 76 -12.19 45.01 -1.03
CA LYS A 76 -13.18 45.52 -2.00
C LYS A 76 -14.57 45.76 -1.41
N ARG A 77 -14.88 45.24 -0.22
CA ARG A 77 -16.20 45.37 0.43
C ARG A 77 -16.23 46.45 1.52
N SER A 78 -15.09 46.96 2.00
CA SER A 78 -15.06 47.99 3.05
C SER A 78 -15.35 49.41 2.55
N THR A 79 -15.27 49.67 1.23
CA THR A 79 -15.56 50.98 0.62
C THR A 79 -16.97 51.11 0.05
N GLY A 80 -17.82 50.08 0.20
CA GLY A 80 -19.13 50.07 -0.42
C GLY A 80 -20.20 49.35 0.40
N ARG A 81 -21.04 50.16 1.05
CA ARG A 81 -22.45 49.87 1.37
C ARG A 81 -22.72 49.06 2.65
N LYS A 82 -23.15 49.82 3.67
CA LYS A 82 -24.30 49.47 4.52
C LYS A 82 -25.38 48.79 3.64
N TYR A 83 -25.83 47.58 3.99
CA TYR A 83 -27.24 47.13 3.95
C TYR A 83 -27.35 45.59 4.12
N LYS A 84 -28.12 45.18 5.15
CA LYS A 84 -28.99 43.99 5.32
C LYS A 84 -28.71 42.69 4.53
N HIS A 85 -28.50 41.58 5.25
CA HIS A 85 -29.53 40.57 5.65
C HIS A 85 -28.94 39.16 5.79
N LYS A 86 -29.29 38.48 6.89
CA LYS A 86 -29.10 37.03 7.15
C LYS A 86 -29.88 36.18 6.14
N LYS A 87 -29.33 35.02 5.71
CA LYS A 87 -29.95 33.68 5.89
C LYS A 87 -29.03 32.52 5.43
N ASP A 88 -28.72 31.66 6.41
CA ASP A 88 -28.52 30.19 6.45
C ASP A 88 -27.77 29.45 5.34
N SER A 89 -26.66 28.81 5.75
CA SER A 89 -25.95 27.75 5.01
C SER A 89 -26.59 26.39 5.31
N GLU A 90 -27.08 25.72 4.28
CA GLU A 90 -27.48 24.31 4.36
C GLU A 90 -26.44 23.47 3.61
N ASN A 91 -25.85 22.51 4.31
CA ASN A 91 -24.77 21.64 3.85
C ASN A 91 -25.24 20.75 2.69
N SER A 92 -24.72 20.97 1.48
CA SER A 92 -24.83 20.02 0.37
C SER A 92 -23.68 19.00 0.43
N THR A 93 -23.95 17.80 0.93
CA THR A 93 -23.04 16.65 0.77
C THR A 93 -23.21 16.08 -0.64
N SER A 94 -22.13 16.06 -1.43
CA SER A 94 -22.13 15.52 -2.79
C SER A 94 -22.02 14.00 -2.78
N THR A 95 -23.06 13.29 -3.21
CA THR A 95 -23.06 11.85 -3.47
C THR A 95 -22.42 11.59 -4.85
N ILE A 96 -21.52 10.60 -4.95
CA ILE A 96 -20.88 10.19 -6.21
C ILE A 96 -21.48 8.84 -6.62
N ASP A 97 -22.09 8.80 -7.80
CA ASP A 97 -22.59 7.56 -8.41
C ASP A 97 -21.50 6.93 -9.29
N ILE A 98 -21.20 5.65 -9.05
CA ILE A 98 -20.32 4.84 -9.90
C ILE A 98 -21.20 3.86 -10.67
N ARG A 99 -21.19 3.92 -12.01
CA ARG A 99 -21.86 2.93 -12.87
C ARG A 99 -20.92 1.74 -13.10
N LEU A 100 -21.47 0.53 -12.91
CA LEU A 100 -20.87 -0.76 -13.27
C LEU A 100 -20.91 -0.99 -14.78
#